data_AF-A0A8H6RTB7-F1
#
_entry.id   AF-A0A8H6RTB7-F1
#
_cell.length_a   1.000
_cell.length_b   1.000
_cell.length_c   1.000
_cell.angle_alpha   90.00
_cell.angle_beta   90.00
_cell.angle_gamma   90.00
#
_symmetry.space_group_name_H-M   'P 1'
#
loop_
_entity.id
_entity.type
_entity.pdbx_description
1 polymer ?
#
loop_
_entity_poly.entity_id
_entity_poly.type
_entity_poly.pdbx_seq_one_letter_code
_entity_poly.pdbx_strand_id
1 'polypeptide(L)'
;MPALEGGRGHQSNRVVWMEWAADVGYPEAVVFVSGMLNGAFAMGTPDAISHLAEEIHSPETNVPKAMALQIGLGFISGFAFLVPMLYAINDFDALQTSSFPLGELYRQATWTNAGAIGLLCVTLLPVLGCVIGLYVTAGRTLWTLARDGATPRSAYFGKVHRSLAMPMRATLLSAVLTTLIGGIALASSTAFQSFVSSFIQMSTASYMASLMPFVLRRRRGLRFGPFKMPDILGMCVNSAACIYMVLAFGIYCLPSSLPTSAKTINYAPVIWAGCTALIALFWTCFAGKRYSGPRLPIT
;
A
#
# COMPACT_ATOMS: atom_id res chain seq x y z
N MET A 1 12.92 -11.15 -32.71
CA MET A 1 12.31 -12.43 -33.12
C MET A 1 11.59 -12.98 -31.90
N PRO A 2 10.35 -13.50 -32.01
CA PRO A 2 9.72 -14.18 -30.88
C PRO A 2 10.62 -15.35 -30.47
N ALA A 3 10.73 -15.62 -29.16
CA ALA A 3 11.52 -16.72 -28.65
C ALA A 3 10.88 -18.04 -29.13
N LEU A 4 11.40 -18.57 -30.23
CA LEU A 4 11.21 -19.97 -30.60
C LEU A 4 11.97 -20.78 -29.54
N GLU A 5 11.23 -21.67 -28.88
CA GLU A 5 11.68 -22.82 -28.10
C GLU A 5 13.17 -22.79 -27.73
N GLY A 6 13.50 -22.26 -26.54
CA GLY A 6 14.81 -22.40 -25.91
C GLY A 6 15.90 -21.38 -26.27
N GLY A 7 15.60 -20.33 -27.04
CA GLY A 7 16.56 -19.28 -27.40
C GLY A 7 16.58 -18.06 -26.47
N ARG A 8 17.78 -17.50 -26.23
CA ARG A 8 17.96 -16.17 -25.58
C ARG A 8 17.27 -15.09 -26.43
N GLY A 9 16.04 -14.71 -26.07
CA GLY A 9 15.21 -13.77 -26.81
C GLY A 9 14.47 -12.78 -25.90
N HIS A 10 13.90 -11.73 -26.52
CA HIS A 10 12.99 -10.81 -25.87
C HIS A 10 11.62 -10.93 -26.52
N GLN A 11 10.56 -10.60 -25.79
CA GLN A 11 9.20 -10.63 -26.33
C GLN A 11 9.04 -9.67 -27.50
N SER A 12 8.06 -9.98 -28.36
CA SER A 12 7.72 -9.10 -29.47
C SER A 12 6.90 -7.90 -28.98
N ASN A 13 6.98 -6.76 -29.70
CA ASN A 13 6.16 -5.58 -29.39
C ASN A 13 4.66 -5.92 -29.37
N ARG A 14 4.21 -6.84 -30.22
CA ARG A 14 2.81 -7.26 -30.24
C ARG A 14 2.41 -7.94 -28.94
N VAL A 15 3.24 -8.84 -28.42
CA VAL A 15 2.97 -9.52 -27.14
C VAL A 15 2.92 -8.51 -25.99
N VAL A 16 3.87 -7.58 -25.93
CA VAL A 16 3.98 -6.62 -24.82
C VAL A 16 2.86 -5.58 -24.81
N TRP A 17 2.43 -5.10 -25.99
CA TRP A 17 1.51 -3.96 -26.08
C TRP A 17 0.08 -4.32 -26.51
N MET A 18 -0.14 -5.50 -27.10
CA MET A 18 -1.44 -5.88 -27.69
C MET A 18 -2.00 -7.21 -27.18
N GLU A 19 -1.16 -8.14 -26.71
CA GLU A 19 -1.64 -9.43 -26.23
C GLU A 19 -1.88 -9.40 -24.72
N TRP A 20 -2.99 -9.97 -24.30
CA TRP A 20 -3.36 -10.15 -22.90
C TRP A 20 -3.89 -11.57 -22.72
N ALA A 21 -3.39 -12.27 -21.70
CA ALA A 21 -3.86 -13.59 -21.33
C ALA A 21 -4.70 -13.50 -20.05
N ALA A 22 -5.94 -13.99 -20.09
CA ALA A 22 -6.91 -13.88 -19.01
C ALA A 22 -7.46 -15.24 -18.58
N ASP A 23 -6.60 -16.24 -18.33
CA ASP A 23 -7.07 -17.58 -17.92
C ASP A 23 -7.23 -17.71 -16.39
N VAL A 24 -8.13 -16.90 -15.82
CA VAL A 24 -8.43 -16.91 -14.37
C VAL A 24 -9.91 -17.20 -14.06
N GLY A 25 -10.69 -17.56 -15.08
CA GLY A 25 -12.09 -17.96 -14.93
C GLY A 25 -13.09 -16.81 -14.71
N TYR A 26 -12.66 -15.56 -14.82
CA TYR A 26 -13.51 -14.37 -14.78
C TYR A 26 -13.73 -13.78 -16.18
N PRO A 27 -14.81 -13.00 -16.42
CA PRO A 27 -14.96 -12.23 -17.64
C PRO A 27 -13.77 -11.30 -17.87
N GLU A 28 -13.35 -11.14 -19.12
CA GLU A 28 -12.15 -10.36 -19.49
C GLU A 28 -12.14 -8.95 -18.89
N ALA A 29 -13.30 -8.28 -18.83
CA ALA A 29 -13.42 -6.96 -18.22
C ALA A 29 -13.04 -6.95 -16.72
N VAL A 30 -13.41 -7.99 -15.98
CA VAL A 30 -13.06 -8.11 -14.55
C VAL A 30 -11.56 -8.38 -14.40
N VAL A 31 -10.99 -9.22 -15.26
CA VAL A 31 -9.55 -9.51 -15.27
C VAL A 31 -8.73 -8.26 -15.59
N PHE A 32 -9.18 -7.48 -16.58
CA PHE A 32 -8.56 -6.21 -16.95
C PHE A 32 -8.53 -5.22 -15.78
N VAL A 33 -9.69 -4.99 -15.14
CA VAL A 33 -9.76 -4.06 -14.00
C VAL A 33 -8.96 -4.58 -12.80
N SER A 34 -8.96 -5.89 -12.57
CA SER A 34 -8.15 -6.53 -11.51
C SER A 34 -6.65 -6.38 -11.76
N GLY A 35 -6.21 -6.37 -13.02
CA GLY A 35 -4.81 -6.10 -13.40
C GLY A 35 -4.38 -4.66 -13.05
N MET A 36 -5.25 -3.68 -13.31
CA MET A 36 -4.97 -2.25 -13.00
C MET A 36 -4.71 -2.01 -11.51
N LEU A 37 -5.37 -2.79 -10.65
CA LEU A 37 -5.29 -2.67 -9.21
C LEU A 37 -3.88 -2.97 -8.65
N ASN A 38 -3.14 -3.91 -9.24
CA ASN A 38 -1.74 -4.16 -8.84
C ASN A 38 -0.84 -2.93 -9.02
N GLY A 39 -1.12 -2.10 -10.03
CA GLY A 39 -0.42 -0.81 -10.20
C GLY A 39 -0.66 0.15 -9.04
N ALA A 40 -1.90 0.18 -8.50
CA ALA A 40 -2.21 0.98 -7.31
C ALA A 40 -1.45 0.50 -6.07
N PHE A 41 -1.26 -0.81 -5.90
CA PHE A 41 -0.41 -1.36 -4.84
C PHE A 41 1.06 -0.95 -5.01
N ALA A 42 1.58 -1.00 -6.23
CA ALA A 42 2.97 -0.61 -6.51
C ALA A 42 3.26 0.87 -6.23
N MET A 43 2.27 1.74 -6.45
CA MET A 43 2.38 3.16 -6.09
C MET A 43 2.39 3.40 -4.58
N GLY A 44 1.88 2.46 -3.78
CA GLY A 44 1.89 2.50 -2.32
C GLY A 44 0.97 3.58 -1.73
N THR A 45 1.33 4.08 -0.55
CA THR A 45 0.54 5.05 0.22
C THR A 45 1.04 6.49 0.00
N PRO A 46 0.37 7.30 -0.84
CA PRO A 46 0.85 8.66 -1.15
C PRO A 46 0.79 9.61 0.06
N ASP A 47 0.00 9.30 1.09
CA ASP A 47 -0.13 10.09 2.31
C ASP A 47 1.01 9.87 3.31
N ALA A 48 1.96 8.95 3.05
CA ALA A 48 3.09 8.66 3.94
C ALA A 48 3.81 9.94 4.44
N ILE A 49 4.01 10.90 3.54
CA ILE A 49 4.68 12.18 3.80
C ILE A 49 3.87 13.08 4.75
N SER A 50 2.54 12.95 4.76
CA SER A 50 1.66 13.73 5.64
C SER A 50 1.83 13.35 7.12
N HIS A 51 2.22 12.11 7.42
CA HIS A 51 2.51 11.67 8.79
C HIS A 51 3.77 12.31 9.38
N LEU A 52 4.59 12.95 8.54
CA LEU A 52 5.79 13.69 8.91
C LEU A 52 5.62 15.21 8.73
N ALA A 53 4.38 15.69 8.58
CA ALA A 53 4.11 17.11 8.34
C ALA A 53 4.69 18.05 9.42
N GLU A 54 4.77 17.61 10.68
CA GLU A 54 5.36 18.38 11.79
C GLU A 54 6.86 18.68 11.60
N GLU A 55 7.58 17.97 10.72
CA GLU A 55 9.01 18.19 10.45
C GLU A 55 9.30 18.86 9.10
N ILE A 56 8.27 19.05 8.29
CA ILE A 56 8.41 19.66 6.97
C ILE A 56 8.35 21.17 7.14
N HIS A 57 9.34 21.88 6.62
CA HIS A 57 9.28 23.33 6.53
C HIS A 57 8.09 23.74 5.66
N SER A 58 7.21 24.63 6.16
CA SER A 58 6.00 25.08 5.44
C SER A 58 5.11 23.92 4.92
N PRO A 59 4.55 23.09 5.81
CA PRO A 59 3.88 21.84 5.43
C PRO A 59 2.66 22.07 4.53
N GLU A 60 1.95 23.19 4.69
CA GLU A 60 0.76 23.53 3.91
C GLU A 60 1.02 23.65 2.40
N THR A 61 2.26 23.93 2.00
CA THR A 61 2.65 24.05 0.58
C THR A 61 3.54 22.90 0.13
N ASN A 62 4.43 22.41 1.00
CA ASN A 62 5.42 21.41 0.63
C ASN A 62 4.88 19.99 0.68
N VAL A 63 3.92 19.67 1.56
CA VAL A 63 3.30 18.33 1.57
C VAL A 63 2.57 18.04 0.25
N PRO A 64 1.68 18.92 -0.28
CA PRO A 64 1.02 18.67 -1.56
C PRO A 64 1.99 18.52 -2.74
N LYS A 65 3.06 19.35 -2.78
CA LYS A 65 4.10 19.27 -3.82
C LYS A 65 4.85 17.94 -3.75
N ALA A 66 5.22 17.51 -2.55
CA ALA A 66 5.93 16.25 -2.34
C ALA A 66 5.07 15.04 -2.72
N MET A 67 3.76 15.07 -2.42
CA MET A 67 2.82 14.03 -2.87
C MET A 67 2.72 13.98 -4.41
N ALA A 68 2.63 15.13 -5.08
CA ALA A 68 2.60 15.19 -6.53
C ALA A 68 3.90 14.66 -7.16
N LEU A 69 5.05 15.03 -6.59
CA LEU A 69 6.35 14.54 -7.03
C LEU A 69 6.48 13.03 -6.83
N GLN A 70 6.04 12.50 -5.70
CA GLN A 70 6.04 11.06 -5.41
C GLN A 70 5.24 10.28 -6.45
N ILE A 71 4.03 10.76 -6.80
CA ILE A 71 3.19 10.11 -7.80
C ILE A 71 3.83 10.19 -9.19
N GLY A 72 4.35 11.37 -9.57
CA GLY A 72 4.99 11.56 -10.87
C GLY A 72 6.25 10.73 -11.05
N LEU A 73 7.16 10.76 -10.08
CA LEU A 73 8.39 9.97 -10.11
C LEU A 73 8.09 8.48 -10.01
N GLY A 74 7.12 8.08 -9.18
CA GLY A 74 6.67 6.69 -9.08
C GLY A 74 6.14 6.16 -10.41
N PHE A 75 5.33 6.94 -11.12
CA PHE A 75 4.84 6.58 -12.44
C PHE A 75 5.97 6.44 -13.46
N ILE A 76 6.87 7.44 -13.56
CA ILE A 76 7.97 7.42 -14.55
C ILE A 76 8.92 6.26 -14.29
N SER A 77 9.36 6.09 -13.03
CA SER A 77 10.29 5.01 -12.66
C SER A 77 9.66 3.63 -12.77
N GLY A 78 8.41 3.47 -12.31
CA GLY A 78 7.65 2.23 -12.43
C GLY A 78 7.42 1.84 -13.88
N PHE A 79 7.04 2.78 -14.74
CA PHE A 79 6.87 2.53 -16.16
C PHE A 79 8.19 2.17 -16.86
N ALA A 80 9.27 2.91 -16.58
CA ALA A 80 10.60 2.63 -17.11
C ALA A 80 11.16 1.27 -16.64
N PHE A 81 10.75 0.78 -15.46
CA PHE A 81 11.10 -0.54 -14.96
C PHE A 81 10.23 -1.65 -15.57
N LEU A 82 8.90 -1.45 -15.64
CA LEU A 82 7.96 -2.47 -16.11
C LEU A 82 8.16 -2.80 -17.59
N VAL A 83 8.43 -1.80 -18.44
CA VAL A 83 8.58 -2.03 -19.88
C VAL A 83 9.70 -3.03 -20.20
N PRO A 84 10.97 -2.83 -19.78
CA PRO A 84 12.03 -3.83 -20.00
C PRO A 84 11.72 -5.19 -19.37
N MET A 85 11.04 -5.22 -18.23
CA MET A 85 10.67 -6.47 -17.57
C MET A 85 9.69 -7.28 -18.42
N LEU A 86 8.65 -6.66 -18.98
CA LEU A 86 7.70 -7.35 -19.88
C LEU A 86 8.39 -7.90 -21.13
N TYR A 87 9.38 -7.18 -21.67
CA TYR A 87 10.21 -7.68 -22.77
C TYR A 87 11.10 -8.85 -22.38
N ALA A 88 11.48 -8.96 -21.11
CA ALA A 88 12.38 -10.00 -20.61
C ALA A 88 11.66 -11.31 -20.23
N ILE A 89 10.33 -11.31 -20.09
CA ILE A 89 9.56 -12.51 -19.77
C ILE A 89 9.61 -13.47 -20.95
N ASN A 90 10.21 -14.64 -20.78
CA ASN A 90 10.23 -15.69 -21.80
C ASN A 90 9.31 -16.85 -21.45
N ASP A 91 9.14 -17.13 -20.16
CA ASP A 91 8.31 -18.23 -19.66
C ASP A 91 7.40 -17.72 -18.54
N PHE A 92 6.10 -17.59 -18.86
CA PHE A 92 5.07 -17.15 -17.92
C PHE A 92 4.73 -18.23 -16.87
N ASP A 93 4.79 -19.50 -17.23
CA ASP A 93 4.46 -20.61 -16.32
C ASP A 93 5.53 -20.77 -15.24
N ALA A 94 6.81 -20.59 -15.60
CA ALA A 94 7.91 -20.54 -14.65
C ALA A 94 7.75 -19.39 -13.63
N LEU A 95 7.20 -18.24 -14.05
CA LEU A 95 6.93 -17.12 -13.15
C LEU A 95 5.77 -17.42 -12.19
N GLN A 96 4.70 -18.06 -12.67
CA GLN A 96 3.53 -18.38 -11.84
C GLN A 96 3.81 -19.49 -10.82
N THR A 97 4.68 -20.44 -11.15
CA THR A 97 5.04 -21.55 -10.26
C THR A 97 6.17 -21.21 -9.28
N SER A 98 6.92 -20.14 -9.54
CA SER A 98 8.03 -19.73 -8.67
C SER A 98 7.55 -19.19 -7.32
N SER A 99 8.21 -19.62 -6.25
CA SER A 99 8.01 -19.03 -4.91
C SER A 99 8.54 -17.59 -4.82
N PHE A 100 9.39 -17.18 -5.77
CA PHE A 100 9.93 -15.83 -5.83
C PHE A 100 9.98 -15.32 -7.29
N PRO A 101 8.83 -14.88 -7.83
CA PRO A 101 8.70 -14.52 -9.24
C PRO A 101 9.67 -13.43 -9.71
N LEU A 102 10.01 -12.47 -8.84
CA LEU A 102 10.96 -11.41 -9.19
C LEU A 102 12.38 -11.95 -9.44
N GLY A 103 12.83 -12.93 -8.67
CA GLY A 103 14.13 -13.56 -8.87
C GLY A 103 14.17 -14.38 -10.16
N GLU A 104 13.08 -15.09 -10.46
CA GLU A 104 12.92 -15.81 -11.72
C GLU A 104 12.90 -14.85 -12.91
N LEU A 105 12.19 -13.73 -12.80
CA LEU A 105 12.16 -12.67 -13.82
C LEU A 105 13.55 -12.11 -14.10
N TYR A 106 14.34 -11.80 -13.07
CA TYR A 106 15.72 -11.34 -13.24
C TYR A 106 16.64 -12.41 -13.82
N ARG A 107 16.38 -13.69 -13.53
CA ARG A 107 17.09 -14.82 -14.16
C ARG A 107 16.76 -14.92 -15.65
N GLN A 108 15.50 -14.76 -16.03
CA GLN A 108 15.09 -14.72 -17.44
C GLN A 108 15.67 -13.50 -18.16
N ALA A 109 15.72 -12.34 -17.48
CA ALA A 109 16.30 -11.11 -18.05
C ALA A 109 17.82 -11.19 -18.28
N THR A 110 18.55 -11.80 -17.35
CA THR A 110 20.03 -11.83 -17.36
C THR A 110 20.62 -13.13 -17.88
N TRP A 111 19.79 -14.15 -18.11
CA TRP A 111 20.16 -15.51 -18.53
C TRP A 111 21.19 -16.20 -17.62
N THR A 112 21.44 -15.67 -16.43
CA THR A 112 22.47 -16.15 -15.50
C THR A 112 21.99 -15.99 -14.06
N ASN A 113 22.34 -16.95 -13.20
CA ASN A 113 22.04 -16.84 -11.77
C ASN A 113 22.82 -15.69 -11.11
N ALA A 114 24.06 -15.44 -11.56
CA ALA A 114 24.88 -14.34 -11.05
C ALA A 114 24.27 -12.97 -11.34
N GLY A 115 23.75 -12.76 -12.57
CA GLY A 115 23.06 -11.53 -12.94
C GLY A 115 21.77 -11.32 -12.13
N ALA A 116 20.99 -12.38 -11.93
CA ALA A 116 19.79 -12.34 -11.10
C ALA A 116 20.10 -11.95 -9.66
N ILE A 117 21.10 -12.58 -9.04
CA ILE A 117 21.55 -12.25 -7.67
C ILE A 117 22.05 -10.82 -7.59
N GLY A 118 22.84 -10.37 -8.57
CA GLY A 118 23.32 -8.98 -8.64
C GLY A 118 22.18 -7.96 -8.64
N LEU A 119 21.16 -8.18 -9.47
CA LEU A 119 19.97 -7.32 -9.52
C LEU A 119 19.16 -7.37 -8.23
N LEU A 120 19.01 -8.55 -7.61
CA LEU A 120 18.36 -8.68 -6.31
C LEU A 120 19.09 -7.89 -5.22
N CYS A 121 20.43 -7.94 -5.20
CA CYS A 121 21.23 -7.15 -4.26
C CYS A 121 21.03 -5.64 -4.44
N VAL A 122 20.91 -5.17 -5.68
CA VAL A 122 20.60 -3.76 -5.95
C VAL A 122 19.22 -3.39 -5.44
N THR A 123 18.22 -4.27 -5.61
CA THR A 123 16.85 -4.07 -5.10
C THR A 123 16.78 -4.07 -3.57
N LEU A 124 17.72 -4.68 -2.86
CA LEU A 124 17.75 -4.61 -1.39
C LEU A 124 18.01 -3.19 -0.86
N LEU A 125 18.78 -2.37 -1.57
CA LEU A 125 19.10 -1.00 -1.14
C LEU A 125 17.84 -0.12 -0.93
N PRO A 126 16.92 0.02 -1.91
CA PRO A 126 15.69 0.77 -1.70
C PRO A 126 14.75 0.10 -0.68
N VAL A 127 14.74 -1.24 -0.59
CA VAL A 127 13.93 -1.95 0.41
C VAL A 127 14.36 -1.59 1.83
N LEU A 128 15.66 -1.50 2.12
CA LEU A 128 16.16 -1.08 3.43
C LEU A 128 15.69 0.34 3.77
N GLY A 129 15.77 1.28 2.83
CA GLY A 129 15.28 2.64 3.01
C GLY A 129 13.77 2.69 3.27
N CYS A 130 12.99 1.89 2.53
CA CYS A 130 11.55 1.77 2.70
C CYS A 130 11.18 1.26 4.10
N VAL A 131 11.84 0.20 4.57
CA VAL A 131 11.59 -0.38 5.91
C VAL A 131 11.83 0.64 7.02
N ILE A 132 12.93 1.41 6.93
CA ILE A 132 13.22 2.49 7.88
C ILE A 132 12.10 3.52 7.88
N GLY A 133 11.68 3.99 6.70
CA GLY A 133 10.58 4.95 6.56
C GLY A 133 9.27 4.45 7.14
N LEU A 134 8.92 3.19 6.91
CA LEU A 134 7.71 2.57 7.46
C LEU A 134 7.72 2.53 9.00
N TYR A 135 8.86 2.23 9.62
CA TYR A 135 8.96 2.25 11.09
C TYR A 135 8.87 3.65 11.68
N VAL A 136 9.43 4.65 11.01
CA VAL A 136 9.29 6.05 11.43
C VAL A 136 7.81 6.44 11.39
N THR A 137 7.12 6.18 10.26
CA THR A 137 5.69 6.48 10.11
C THR A 137 4.83 5.72 11.12
N ALA A 138 5.04 4.41 11.29
CA ALA A 138 4.28 3.60 12.25
C ALA A 138 4.52 4.02 13.71
N GLY A 139 5.74 4.44 14.05
CA GLY A 139 6.04 4.99 15.37
C GLY A 139 5.33 6.32 15.61
N ARG A 140 5.28 7.20 14.60
CA ARG A 140 4.59 8.50 14.68
C ARG A 140 3.09 8.37 14.80
N THR A 141 2.46 7.52 14.00
CA THR A 141 1.01 7.32 14.06
C THR A 141 0.57 6.75 15.41
N LEU A 142 1.33 5.83 15.99
CA LEU A 142 1.04 5.33 17.32
C LEU A 142 1.30 6.39 18.41
N TRP A 143 2.35 7.20 18.24
CA TRP A 143 2.66 8.30 19.14
C TRP A 143 1.59 9.41 19.12
N THR A 144 1.06 9.80 17.95
CA THR A 144 -0.01 10.80 17.85
C THR A 144 -1.28 10.30 18.52
N LEU A 145 -1.65 9.03 18.31
CA LEU A 145 -2.76 8.41 19.04
C LEU A 145 -2.52 8.40 20.56
N ALA A 146 -1.28 8.18 21.00
CA ALA A 146 -0.93 8.23 22.42
C ALA A 146 -0.97 9.65 22.99
N ARG A 147 -0.51 10.66 22.24
CA ARG A 147 -0.61 12.08 22.59
C ARG A 147 -2.06 12.50 22.82
N ASP A 148 -2.96 12.01 21.98
CA ASP A 148 -4.38 12.34 22.02
C ASP A 148 -5.17 11.43 23.00
N GLY A 149 -4.49 10.54 23.73
CA GLY A 149 -5.11 9.72 24.78
C GLY A 149 -5.84 8.46 24.29
N ALA A 150 -5.76 8.11 23.01
CA ALA A 150 -6.44 6.97 22.41
C ALA A 150 -5.76 5.60 22.67
N THR A 151 -4.56 5.56 23.27
CA THR A 151 -3.82 4.31 23.50
C THR A 151 -3.79 3.88 24.98
N PRO A 152 -3.67 2.57 25.27
CA PRO A 152 -3.40 2.10 26.63
C PRO A 152 -2.06 2.66 27.12
N ARG A 153 -2.04 3.23 28.33
CA ARG A 153 -0.86 3.91 28.89
C ARG A 153 -0.34 5.04 27.98
N SER A 154 -1.24 5.88 27.48
CA SER A 154 -0.95 7.08 26.68
C SER A 154 0.24 7.92 27.19
N ALA A 155 0.34 8.15 28.51
CA ALA A 155 1.46 8.88 29.12
C ALA A 155 2.84 8.21 28.97
N TYR A 156 2.88 6.91 28.69
CA TYR A 156 4.13 6.16 28.45
C TYR A 156 4.54 6.22 26.98
N PHE A 157 3.61 5.96 26.06
CA PHE A 157 3.85 5.91 24.61
C PHE A 157 3.85 7.29 23.94
N GLY A 158 3.21 8.29 24.55
CA GLY A 158 3.22 9.69 24.08
C GLY A 158 4.52 10.46 24.38
N LYS A 159 5.52 9.84 25.03
CA LYS A 159 6.80 10.50 25.36
C LYS A 159 7.78 10.40 24.20
N VAL A 160 8.36 11.55 23.83
CA VAL A 160 9.48 11.65 22.88
C VAL A 160 10.81 11.51 23.63
N HIS A 161 11.76 10.76 23.06
CA HIS A 161 13.09 10.58 23.64
C HIS A 161 13.96 11.83 23.40
N ARG A 162 14.50 12.44 24.47
CA ARG A 162 15.22 13.72 24.37
C ARG A 162 16.48 13.68 23.51
N SER A 163 17.28 12.62 23.61
CA SER A 163 18.56 12.52 22.88
C SER A 163 18.38 12.05 21.43
N LEU A 164 17.31 11.31 21.12
CA LEU A 164 17.06 10.75 19.79
C LEU A 164 16.04 11.55 18.99
N ALA A 165 15.41 12.56 19.63
CA ALA A 165 14.34 13.39 19.08
C ALA A 165 13.18 12.60 18.43
N MET A 166 12.95 11.35 18.84
CA MET A 166 11.95 10.46 18.23
C MET A 166 11.11 9.69 19.28
N PRO A 167 9.89 9.25 18.95
CA PRO A 167 9.03 8.49 19.86
C PRO A 167 9.47 7.01 19.98
N MET A 168 10.68 6.79 20.49
CA MET A 168 11.34 5.47 20.56
C MET A 168 10.45 4.35 21.12
N ARG A 169 9.66 4.65 22.16
CA ARG A 169 8.79 3.65 22.82
C ARG A 169 7.65 3.20 21.93
N ALA A 170 7.03 4.13 21.19
CA ALA A 170 5.98 3.81 20.24
C ALA A 170 6.57 3.04 19.05
N THR A 171 7.70 3.49 18.52
CA THR A 171 8.41 2.79 17.43
C THR A 171 8.81 1.37 17.81
N LEU A 172 9.34 1.15 19.01
CA LEU A 172 9.73 -0.18 19.49
C LEU A 172 8.52 -1.10 19.67
N LEU A 173 7.40 -0.58 20.19
CA LEU A 173 6.16 -1.36 20.30
C LEU A 173 5.66 -1.76 18.90
N SER A 174 5.63 -0.82 17.95
CA SER A 174 5.27 -1.11 16.56
C SER A 174 6.20 -2.16 15.95
N ALA A 175 7.52 -2.09 16.20
CA ALA A 175 8.49 -3.09 15.74
C ALA A 175 8.20 -4.48 16.32
N VAL A 176 8.01 -4.58 17.63
CA VAL A 176 7.69 -5.85 18.29
C VAL A 176 6.39 -6.45 17.75
N LEU A 177 5.32 -5.65 17.63
CA LEU A 177 4.05 -6.11 17.08
C LEU A 177 4.18 -6.59 15.64
N THR A 178 4.88 -5.83 14.79
CA THR A 178 5.13 -6.22 13.40
C THR A 178 5.95 -7.52 13.32
N THR A 179 6.96 -7.70 14.18
CA THR A 179 7.74 -8.95 14.24
C THR A 179 6.86 -10.13 14.68
N LEU A 180 5.99 -9.95 15.67
CA LEU A 180 5.06 -11.00 16.12
C LEU A 180 4.06 -11.38 15.02
N ILE A 181 3.51 -10.40 14.31
CA ILE A 181 2.64 -10.64 13.15
C ILE A 181 3.41 -11.33 12.02
N GLY A 182 4.67 -10.96 11.80
CA GLY A 182 5.57 -11.63 10.87
C GLY A 182 5.78 -13.11 11.21
N GLY A 183 5.71 -13.47 12.50
CA GLY A 183 5.73 -14.85 12.98
C GLY A 183 4.62 -15.74 12.41
N ILE A 184 3.51 -15.18 11.90
CA ILE A 184 2.46 -15.93 11.21
C ILE A 184 3.04 -16.70 10.01
N ALA A 185 4.07 -16.17 9.35
CA ALA A 185 4.74 -16.84 8.24
C ALA A 185 5.36 -18.19 8.63
N LEU A 186 5.79 -18.36 9.89
CA LEU A 186 6.32 -19.63 10.40
C LEU A 186 5.24 -20.70 10.55
N ALA A 187 4.00 -20.30 10.83
CA ALA A 187 2.87 -21.20 10.98
C ALA A 187 2.20 -21.53 9.63
N SER A 188 1.99 -20.52 8.79
CA SER A 188 1.35 -20.70 7.48
C SER A 188 1.71 -19.55 6.53
N SER A 189 2.36 -19.90 5.42
CA SER A 189 2.63 -18.97 4.32
C SER A 189 1.33 -18.44 3.69
N THR A 190 0.30 -19.29 3.56
CA THR A 190 -1.02 -18.88 3.04
C THR A 190 -1.70 -17.84 3.94
N ALA A 191 -1.67 -18.04 5.26
CA ALA A 191 -2.25 -17.09 6.20
C ALA A 191 -1.49 -15.75 6.18
N PHE A 192 -0.16 -15.81 6.14
CA PHE A 192 0.68 -14.62 6.02
C PHE A 192 0.42 -13.84 4.73
N GLN A 193 0.39 -14.52 3.58
CA GLN A 193 0.08 -13.89 2.29
C GLN A 193 -1.32 -13.27 2.29
N SER A 194 -2.32 -13.97 2.83
CA SER A 194 -3.69 -13.43 2.95
C SER A 194 -3.74 -12.16 3.82
N PHE A 195 -2.98 -12.14 4.91
CA PHE A 195 -2.85 -10.96 5.77
C PHE A 195 -2.18 -9.80 5.02
N VAL A 196 -1.07 -10.05 4.33
CA VAL A 196 -0.37 -9.03 3.53
C VAL A 196 -1.29 -8.48 2.44
N SER A 197 -2.04 -9.32 1.72
CA SER A 197 -3.00 -8.87 0.71
C SER A 197 -4.15 -8.03 1.28
N SER A 198 -4.53 -8.24 2.55
CA SER A 198 -5.57 -7.42 3.22
C SER A 198 -5.15 -5.96 3.44
N PHE A 199 -3.86 -5.65 3.37
CA PHE A 199 -3.33 -4.29 3.48
C PHE A 199 -4.02 -3.32 2.52
N ILE A 200 -4.26 -3.73 1.27
CA ILE A 200 -4.87 -2.86 0.26
C ILE A 200 -6.30 -2.51 0.67
N GLN A 201 -7.09 -3.50 1.06
CA GLN A 201 -8.47 -3.29 1.51
C GLN A 201 -8.52 -2.36 2.73
N MET A 202 -7.61 -2.56 3.69
CA MET A 202 -7.52 -1.72 4.89
C MET A 202 -7.13 -0.28 4.55
N SER A 203 -6.19 -0.09 3.62
CA SER A 203 -5.75 1.23 3.16
C SER A 203 -6.84 1.95 2.36
N THR A 204 -7.50 1.26 1.41
CA THR A 204 -8.62 1.79 0.64
C THR A 204 -9.79 2.17 1.55
N ALA A 205 -10.13 1.34 2.54
CA ALA A 205 -11.16 1.66 3.52
C ALA A 205 -10.81 2.90 4.36
N SER A 206 -9.54 3.04 4.77
CA SER A 206 -9.06 4.22 5.50
C SER A 206 -9.17 5.51 4.67
N TYR A 207 -8.75 5.48 3.39
CA TYR A 207 -8.91 6.63 2.49
C TYR A 207 -10.38 6.94 2.22
N MET A 208 -11.22 5.93 2.06
CA MET A 208 -12.66 6.14 1.92
C MET A 208 -13.26 6.77 3.19
N ALA A 209 -12.90 6.29 4.38
CA ALA A 209 -13.39 6.82 5.65
C ALA A 209 -12.97 8.29 5.89
N SER A 210 -11.79 8.69 5.40
CA SER A 210 -11.33 10.08 5.48
C SER A 210 -11.94 10.98 4.41
N LEU A 211 -12.18 10.47 3.19
CA LEU A 211 -12.69 11.27 2.07
C LEU A 211 -14.23 11.42 2.08
N MET A 212 -14.95 10.37 2.45
CA MET A 212 -16.41 10.29 2.38
C MET A 212 -17.13 11.41 3.16
N PRO A 213 -16.71 11.81 4.38
CA PRO A 213 -17.34 12.92 5.09
C PRO A 213 -17.31 14.24 4.32
N PHE A 214 -16.28 14.48 3.51
CA PHE A 214 -16.19 15.70 2.69
C PHE A 214 -17.18 15.69 1.54
N VAL A 215 -17.45 14.53 0.94
CA VAL A 215 -18.50 14.38 -0.09
C VAL A 215 -19.89 14.56 0.55
N LEU A 216 -20.15 13.89 1.67
CA LEU A 216 -21.43 13.93 2.37
C LEU A 216 -21.77 15.35 2.88
N ARG A 217 -20.79 16.08 3.40
CA ARG A 217 -20.96 17.47 3.87
C ARG A 217 -20.85 18.50 2.75
N ARG A 218 -20.76 18.07 1.49
CA ARG A 218 -20.55 18.93 0.32
C ARG A 218 -19.38 19.92 0.49
N ARG A 219 -18.26 19.45 1.06
CA ARG A 219 -17.05 20.23 1.37
C ARG A 219 -17.28 21.43 2.31
N ARG A 220 -18.41 21.48 3.03
CA ARG A 220 -18.71 22.53 4.02
C ARG A 220 -17.84 22.35 5.28
N GLY A 221 -17.35 23.46 5.83
CA GLY A 221 -16.55 23.47 7.05
C GLY A 221 -15.05 23.19 6.84
N LEU A 222 -14.59 23.11 5.60
CA LEU A 222 -13.16 23.02 5.27
C LEU A 222 -12.49 24.40 5.38
N ARG A 223 -11.43 24.48 6.18
CA ARG A 223 -10.47 25.58 6.11
C ARG A 223 -9.45 25.24 5.04
N PHE A 224 -9.45 26.00 3.95
CA PHE A 224 -8.53 25.78 2.85
C PHE A 224 -7.16 26.38 3.18
N GLY A 225 -6.11 25.61 2.91
CA GLY A 225 -4.74 26.12 2.87
C GLY A 225 -4.40 26.76 1.52
N PRO A 226 -3.12 26.99 1.23
CA PRO A 226 -2.64 27.62 -0.01
C PRO A 226 -3.02 26.84 -1.29
N PHE A 227 -3.28 25.54 -1.16
CA PHE A 227 -3.79 24.70 -2.25
C PHE A 227 -5.31 24.54 -2.13
N LYS A 228 -6.05 25.16 -3.06
CA LYS A 228 -7.52 25.05 -3.15
C LYS A 228 -7.95 24.63 -4.54
N MET A 229 -8.67 23.52 -4.62
CA MET A 229 -9.45 23.17 -5.81
C MET A 229 -10.81 23.86 -5.79
N PRO A 230 -11.30 24.39 -6.92
CA PRO A 230 -12.66 24.92 -7.06
C PRO A 230 -13.70 23.94 -6.51
N ASP A 231 -14.78 24.46 -5.93
CA ASP A 231 -15.70 23.62 -5.14
C ASP A 231 -16.38 22.53 -5.98
N ILE A 232 -16.82 22.88 -7.19
CA ILE A 232 -17.44 21.94 -8.14
C ILE A 232 -16.42 20.88 -8.57
N LEU A 233 -15.23 21.30 -9.00
CA LEU A 233 -14.19 20.39 -9.46
C LEU A 233 -13.76 19.43 -8.34
N GLY A 234 -13.53 19.94 -7.14
CA GLY A 234 -13.18 19.10 -5.99
C GLY A 234 -14.32 18.19 -5.55
N MET A 235 -15.60 18.58 -5.74
CA MET A 235 -16.72 17.67 -5.53
C MET A 235 -16.71 16.52 -6.53
N CYS A 236 -16.52 16.81 -7.82
CA CYS A 236 -16.44 15.81 -8.87
C CYS A 236 -15.28 14.85 -8.63
N VAL A 237 -14.09 15.37 -8.33
CA VAL A 237 -12.89 14.56 -8.05
C VAL A 237 -13.10 13.68 -6.82
N ASN A 238 -13.60 14.24 -5.70
CA ASN A 238 -13.83 13.46 -4.50
C ASN A 238 -14.91 12.38 -4.70
N SER A 239 -15.97 12.69 -5.44
CA SER A 239 -17.05 11.73 -5.74
C SER A 239 -16.55 10.61 -6.64
N ALA A 240 -15.82 10.95 -7.71
CA ALA A 240 -15.20 9.96 -8.60
C ALA A 240 -14.22 9.06 -7.84
N ALA A 241 -13.40 9.63 -6.94
CA ALA A 241 -12.48 8.87 -6.10
C ALA A 241 -13.23 7.91 -5.15
N CYS A 242 -14.32 8.35 -4.50
CA CYS A 242 -15.15 7.47 -3.67
C CYS A 242 -15.75 6.32 -4.48
N ILE A 243 -16.31 6.59 -5.66
CA ILE A 243 -16.87 5.55 -6.55
C ILE A 243 -15.78 4.55 -6.94
N TYR A 244 -14.61 5.05 -7.35
CA TYR A 244 -13.47 4.21 -7.71
C TYR A 244 -13.01 3.34 -6.52
N MET A 245 -12.90 3.90 -5.31
CA MET A 245 -12.51 3.16 -4.12
C MET A 245 -13.51 2.06 -3.75
N VAL A 246 -14.82 2.32 -3.88
CA VAL A 246 -15.86 1.29 -3.64
C VAL A 246 -15.76 0.14 -4.64
N LEU A 247 -15.61 0.47 -5.93
CA LEU A 247 -15.45 -0.53 -6.99
C LEU A 247 -14.15 -1.34 -6.80
N ALA A 248 -13.03 -0.66 -6.57
CA ALA A 248 -11.74 -1.29 -6.32
C ALA A 248 -11.80 -2.22 -5.09
N PHE A 249 -12.42 -1.76 -4.00
CA PHE A 249 -12.59 -2.56 -2.79
C PHE A 249 -13.36 -3.85 -3.09
N GLY A 250 -14.48 -3.77 -3.83
CA GLY A 250 -15.26 -4.94 -4.23
C GLY A 250 -14.47 -5.94 -5.07
N ILE A 251 -13.66 -5.45 -6.02
CA ILE A 251 -12.82 -6.30 -6.86
C ILE A 251 -11.70 -6.96 -6.03
N TYR A 252 -11.09 -6.24 -5.08
CA TYR A 252 -10.11 -6.82 -4.17
C TYR A 252 -10.69 -7.88 -3.24
N CYS A 253 -12.02 -7.95 -3.09
CA CYS A 253 -12.67 -9.05 -2.36
C CYS A 253 -12.83 -10.31 -3.21
N LEU A 254 -12.69 -10.22 -4.53
CA LEU A 254 -12.80 -11.39 -5.40
C LEU A 254 -11.59 -12.32 -5.24
N PRO A 255 -11.80 -13.63 -5.36
CA PRO A 255 -10.71 -14.61 -5.51
C PRO A 255 -9.84 -14.32 -6.74
N SER A 256 -8.56 -14.69 -6.69
CA SER A 256 -7.60 -14.47 -7.78
C SER A 256 -7.84 -15.36 -9.01
N SER A 257 -8.48 -16.52 -8.84
CA SER A 257 -8.88 -17.41 -9.94
C SER A 257 -10.08 -18.28 -9.56
N LEU A 258 -10.80 -18.76 -10.56
CA LEU A 258 -11.89 -19.73 -10.43
C LEU A 258 -11.50 -21.04 -11.13
N PRO A 259 -11.93 -22.22 -10.62
CA PRO A 259 -12.72 -22.43 -9.41
C PRO A 259 -11.88 -22.27 -8.12
N THR A 260 -12.53 -21.86 -7.02
CA THR A 260 -11.87 -21.71 -5.71
C THR A 260 -11.93 -22.99 -4.88
N SER A 261 -10.89 -23.16 -4.07
CA SER A 261 -10.77 -24.15 -3.01
C SER A 261 -10.51 -23.42 -1.69
N ALA A 262 -10.64 -24.09 -0.54
CA ALA A 262 -10.30 -23.53 0.76
C ALA A 262 -8.84 -23.00 0.83
N LYS A 263 -7.95 -23.52 -0.04
CA LYS A 263 -6.57 -23.03 -0.15
C LYS A 263 -6.40 -21.81 -1.09
N THR A 264 -7.34 -21.57 -1.99
CA THR A 264 -7.25 -20.52 -3.03
C THR A 264 -8.29 -19.42 -2.88
N ILE A 265 -9.20 -19.53 -1.90
CA ILE A 265 -10.14 -18.46 -1.58
C ILE A 265 -9.41 -17.25 -0.99
N ASN A 266 -9.86 -16.06 -1.36
CA ASN A 266 -9.32 -14.81 -0.85
C ASN A 266 -9.83 -14.54 0.58
N TYR A 267 -8.96 -14.71 1.57
CA TYR A 267 -9.28 -14.46 2.99
C TYR A 267 -9.14 -12.99 3.41
N ALA A 268 -8.63 -12.11 2.53
CA ALA A 268 -8.41 -10.71 2.86
C ALA A 268 -9.66 -9.97 3.38
N PRO A 269 -10.87 -10.14 2.80
CA PRO A 269 -12.08 -9.46 3.28
C PRO A 269 -12.47 -9.86 4.71
N VAL A 270 -12.28 -11.13 5.06
CA VAL A 270 -12.57 -11.66 6.40
C VAL A 270 -11.58 -11.09 7.41
N ILE A 271 -10.30 -11.04 7.05
CA ILE A 271 -9.26 -10.44 7.88
C ILE A 271 -9.54 -8.95 8.09
N TRP A 272 -9.89 -8.21 7.03
CA TRP A 272 -10.26 -6.79 7.11
C TRP A 272 -11.46 -6.56 8.04
N ALA A 273 -12.53 -7.34 7.86
CA ALA A 273 -13.74 -7.23 8.68
C ALA A 273 -13.45 -7.53 10.16
N GLY A 274 -12.67 -8.59 10.45
CA GLY A 274 -12.24 -8.95 11.79
C GLY A 274 -11.39 -7.87 12.45
N CYS A 275 -10.38 -7.35 11.75
CA CYS A 275 -9.54 -6.26 12.24
C CYS A 275 -10.36 -4.99 12.53
N THR A 276 -11.29 -4.64 11.63
CA THR A 276 -12.16 -3.47 11.79
C THR A 276 -13.10 -3.64 12.99
N ALA A 277 -13.68 -4.83 13.18
CA ALA A 277 -14.52 -5.13 14.33
C ALA A 277 -13.74 -5.03 15.66
N LEU A 278 -12.50 -5.55 15.71
CA LEU A 278 -11.62 -5.43 16.87
C LEU A 278 -11.28 -3.97 17.20
N ILE A 279 -10.96 -3.17 16.18
CA ILE A 279 -10.67 -1.74 16.35
C ILE A 279 -11.93 -0.98 16.80
N ALA A 280 -13.09 -1.29 16.23
CA ALA A 280 -14.36 -0.68 16.63
C ALA A 280 -14.72 -1.01 18.09
N LEU A 281 -14.50 -2.25 18.52
CA LEU A 281 -14.67 -2.67 19.91
C LEU A 281 -13.69 -1.94 20.83
N PHE A 282 -12.40 -1.89 20.46
CA PHE A 282 -11.39 -1.14 21.20
C PHE A 282 -11.75 0.35 21.34
N TRP A 283 -12.26 0.94 20.25
CA TRP A 283 -12.66 2.35 20.25
C TRP A 283 -13.86 2.61 21.16
N THR A 284 -14.92 1.82 21.05
CA THR A 284 -16.15 1.99 21.84
C THR A 284 -15.96 1.68 23.32
N CYS A 285 -15.16 0.65 23.65
CA CYS A 285 -14.93 0.26 25.03
C CYS A 285 -13.91 1.17 25.75
N PHE A 286 -12.84 1.58 25.06
CA PHE A 286 -11.67 2.21 25.68
C PHE A 286 -11.32 3.58 25.10
N ALA A 287 -10.94 3.65 23.82
CA ALA A 287 -10.29 4.85 23.27
C ALA A 287 -11.23 6.05 23.15
N GLY A 288 -12.47 5.84 22.70
CA GLY A 288 -13.46 6.90 22.49
C GLY A 288 -13.85 7.64 23.78
N LYS A 289 -13.66 7.04 24.95
CA LYS A 289 -13.90 7.68 26.26
C LYS A 289 -12.74 8.57 26.73
N ARG A 290 -11.54 8.37 26.17
CA ARG A 290 -10.28 9.02 26.61
C ARG A 290 -9.66 9.92 25.55
N TYR A 291 -10.10 9.77 24.30
CA TYR A 291 -9.63 10.55 23.18
C TYR A 291 -9.98 12.03 23.37
N SER A 292 -8.95 12.86 23.48
CA SER A 292 -9.07 14.30 23.36
C SER A 292 -8.49 14.64 22.00
N GLY A 293 -9.32 15.18 21.10
CA GLY A 293 -8.87 15.59 19.77
C GLY A 293 -7.67 16.53 19.81
N PRO A 294 -7.00 16.75 18.67
CA PRO A 294 -5.76 17.52 18.60
C PRO A 294 -5.96 18.90 19.24
N ARG A 295 -5.23 19.14 20.33
CA ARG A 295 -5.21 20.44 21.01
C ARG A 295 -4.42 21.39 20.11
N LEU A 296 -5.12 22.19 19.33
CA LEU A 296 -4.49 23.28 18.57
C LEU A 296 -3.71 24.14 19.59
N PRO A 297 -2.43 24.49 19.31
CA PRO A 297 -1.74 25.48 20.10
C PRO A 297 -2.62 26.73 20.13
N ILE A 298 -2.98 27.16 21.32
CA ILE A 298 -3.68 28.43 21.54
C ILE A 298 -2.66 29.50 21.12
N THR A 299 -2.81 30.04 19.92
CA THR A 299 -2.08 31.23 19.46
C THR A 299 -2.46 32.42 20.31
#